data_AF-A0A523MHX2-F1
#
_entry.id   AF-A0A523MHX2-F1
#
_cell.length_a   1.000
_cell.length_b   1.000
_cell.length_c   1.000
_cell.angle_alpha   90.00
_cell.angle_beta   90.00
_cell.angle_gamma   90.00
#
_symmetry.space_group_name_H-M   'P 1'
#
loop_
_entity.id
_entity.type
_entity.pdbx_description
1 polymer ?
#
loop_
_entity_poly.entity_id
_entity_poly.type
_entity_poly.pdbx_seq_one_letter_code
_entity_poly.pdbx_strand_id
1 'polypeptide(L)'
;MNSQYISTLVALAVAGLTLSQPVLAGDNTCASIDWKPQILERFAHIDQACQEVVVRDGKKFARFEVTLIRARANGKVTVQMKLRDGSRIKGTFFAPSDFQVWSNSGQTTFHMNELARGDILDIYIPQSRIENATLGEDSA
;
A
#
# COMPACT_ATOMS: atom_id res chain seq x y z
N MET A 1 11.72 80.37 5.81
CA MET A 1 12.11 80.42 4.39
C MET A 1 12.99 79.22 4.08
N ASN A 2 12.64 78.49 3.02
CA ASN A 2 13.44 77.48 2.29
C ASN A 2 13.63 76.13 3.01
N SER A 3 13.60 74.95 2.38
CA SER A 3 13.47 74.58 0.97
C SER A 3 12.97 73.13 0.91
N GLN A 4 12.17 72.83 -0.10
CA GLN A 4 11.77 71.48 -0.48
C GLN A 4 12.99 70.72 -1.04
N TYR A 5 13.10 69.42 -0.72
CA TYR A 5 13.82 68.45 -1.53
C TYR A 5 13.03 67.13 -1.56
N ILE A 6 12.32 66.94 -2.66
CA ILE A 6 11.87 65.64 -3.17
C ILE A 6 13.08 65.05 -3.91
N SER A 7 13.39 63.77 -3.71
CA SER A 7 13.66 62.78 -4.79
C SER A 7 14.48 61.57 -4.29
N THR A 8 13.86 60.37 -4.36
CA THR A 8 14.39 59.06 -4.88
C THR A 8 15.70 58.49 -4.31
N LEU A 9 15.97 57.19 -4.05
CA LEU A 9 15.51 55.83 -4.39
C LEU A 9 16.11 54.92 -3.26
N VAL A 10 15.72 53.67 -2.98
CA VAL A 10 16.03 52.44 -3.74
C VAL A 10 15.30 51.30 -3.02
N ALA A 11 14.63 50.45 -3.80
CA ALA A 11 14.01 49.21 -3.35
C ALA A 11 15.07 48.12 -3.06
N LEU A 12 14.93 47.41 -1.95
CA LEU A 12 15.47 46.05 -1.79
C LEU A 12 14.30 45.12 -1.47
N ALA A 13 13.65 44.62 -2.53
CA ALA A 13 12.80 43.44 -2.40
C ALA A 13 13.74 42.23 -2.28
N VAL A 14 13.98 41.76 -1.06
CA VAL A 14 14.67 40.48 -0.85
C VAL A 14 13.71 39.38 -1.31
N ALA A 15 13.92 38.88 -2.52
CA ALA A 15 13.23 37.71 -3.03
C ALA A 15 13.63 36.51 -2.15
N GLY A 16 12.76 36.16 -1.21
CA GLY A 16 12.88 34.93 -0.43
C GLY A 16 12.67 33.73 -1.35
N LEU A 17 13.76 33.19 -1.88
CA LEU A 17 13.76 31.89 -2.53
C LEU A 17 13.52 30.83 -1.45
N THR A 18 12.25 30.46 -1.22
CA THR A 18 11.92 29.27 -0.46
C THR A 18 12.36 28.06 -1.28
N LEU A 19 13.58 27.59 -1.04
CA LEU A 19 14.05 26.30 -1.54
C LEU A 19 13.13 25.23 -0.98
N SER A 20 12.19 24.75 -1.81
CA SER A 20 11.43 23.54 -1.52
C SER A 20 12.42 22.38 -1.49
N GLN A 21 12.74 21.89 -0.29
CA GLN A 21 13.55 20.69 -0.16
C GLN A 21 12.80 19.53 -0.82
N PRO A 22 13.44 18.74 -1.70
CA PRO A 22 12.82 17.53 -2.21
C PRO A 22 12.60 16.60 -1.01
N VAL A 23 11.34 16.35 -0.67
CA VAL A 23 10.97 15.23 0.20
C VAL A 23 11.36 13.98 -0.59
N LEU A 24 12.53 13.40 -0.28
CA LEU A 24 12.86 12.06 -0.72
C LEU A 24 11.76 11.15 -0.16
N ALA A 25 10.87 10.68 -1.04
CA ALA A 25 9.87 9.69 -0.70
C ALA A 25 10.60 8.50 -0.08
N GLY A 26 10.44 8.33 1.24
CA GLY A 26 11.23 7.39 2.03
C GLY A 26 11.06 5.93 1.60
N ASP A 27 11.92 5.07 2.13
CA ASP A 27 12.12 3.62 1.86
C ASP A 27 10.89 2.71 2.10
N ASN A 28 9.69 3.26 2.08
CA ASN A 28 8.41 2.60 2.32
C ASN A 28 7.58 2.60 1.02
N THR A 29 8.16 2.07 -0.06
CA THR A 29 7.44 1.87 -1.32
C THR A 29 7.41 0.39 -1.65
N CYS A 30 6.44 -0.05 -2.47
CA CYS A 30 6.41 -1.45 -2.92
C CYS A 30 7.68 -1.87 -3.68
N ALA A 31 8.40 -0.90 -4.26
CA ALA A 31 9.66 -1.14 -4.97
C ALA A 31 10.84 -1.44 -4.02
N SER A 32 10.75 -1.11 -2.73
CA SER A 32 11.80 -1.40 -1.74
C SER A 32 11.66 -2.78 -1.08
N ILE A 33 10.61 -3.53 -1.39
CA ILE A 33 10.42 -4.90 -0.92
C ILE A 33 11.31 -5.84 -1.73
N ASP A 34 12.05 -6.73 -1.06
CA ASP A 34 12.78 -7.81 -1.71
C ASP A 34 11.81 -8.94 -2.13
N TRP A 35 11.26 -8.80 -3.34
CA TRP A 35 10.32 -9.76 -3.93
C TRP A 35 11.04 -11.05 -4.34
N LYS A 36 10.97 -12.05 -3.47
CA LYS A 36 11.58 -13.35 -3.73
C LYS A 36 10.98 -14.02 -4.98
N PRO A 37 11.80 -14.65 -5.84
CA PRO A 37 11.32 -15.34 -7.04
C PRO A 37 10.21 -16.35 -6.76
N GLN A 38 10.30 -17.09 -5.64
CA GLN A 38 9.31 -18.06 -5.20
C GLN A 38 7.93 -17.44 -4.98
N ILE A 39 7.89 -16.20 -4.47
CA ILE A 39 6.64 -15.46 -4.28
C ILE A 39 6.09 -15.00 -5.64
N LEU A 40 6.93 -14.52 -6.55
CA LEU A 40 6.49 -14.09 -7.88
C LEU A 40 5.97 -15.26 -8.74
N GLU A 41 6.56 -16.45 -8.59
CA GLU A 41 6.10 -17.67 -9.25
C GLU A 41 4.74 -18.13 -8.70
N ARG A 42 4.58 -18.12 -7.37
CA ARG A 42 3.33 -18.56 -6.72
C ARG A 42 2.20 -17.54 -6.87
N PHE A 43 2.55 -16.25 -6.87
CA PHE A 43 1.63 -15.12 -6.92
C PHE A 43 2.05 -14.14 -8.02
N ALA A 44 1.78 -14.50 -9.27
CA ALA A 44 2.11 -13.64 -10.41
C ALA A 44 1.55 -12.21 -10.24
N HIS A 45 2.38 -11.22 -10.57
CA HIS A 45 2.09 -9.79 -10.49
C HIS A 45 1.77 -9.26 -9.07
N ILE A 46 2.10 -9.99 -8.01
CA ILE A 46 1.90 -9.51 -6.63
C ILE A 46 2.68 -8.21 -6.36
N ASP A 47 3.86 -8.07 -6.95
CA ASP A 47 4.67 -6.85 -6.92
C ASP A 47 3.94 -5.65 -7.55
N GLN A 48 3.18 -5.87 -8.63
CA GLN A 48 2.37 -4.87 -9.31
C GLN A 48 1.02 -4.62 -8.61
N ALA A 49 0.53 -5.59 -7.84
CA ALA A 49 -0.69 -5.50 -7.04
C ALA A 49 -0.48 -4.75 -5.72
N CYS A 50 0.76 -4.67 -5.22
CA CYS A 50 1.09 -3.87 -4.05
C CYS A 50 0.80 -2.38 -4.32
N GLN A 51 -0.05 -1.80 -3.48
CA GLN A 51 -0.50 -0.41 -3.61
C GLN A 51 0.44 0.55 -2.90
N GLU A 52 0.87 0.20 -1.68
CA GLU A 52 1.81 0.98 -0.87
C GLU A 52 2.43 0.12 0.25
N VAL A 53 3.42 0.68 0.93
CA VAL A 53 3.96 0.12 2.18
C VAL A 53 3.63 1.07 3.32
N VAL A 54 2.93 0.56 4.33
CA VAL A 54 2.56 1.30 5.54
C VAL A 54 3.40 0.84 6.73
N VAL A 55 3.70 1.76 7.65
CA VAL A 55 4.37 1.44 8.92
C VAL A 55 3.35 1.47 10.05
N ARG A 56 3.25 0.39 10.82
CA ARG A 56 2.39 0.27 12.00
C ARG A 56 3.16 -0.37 13.14
N ASP A 57 3.21 0.27 14.29
CA ASP A 57 3.96 -0.21 15.46
C ASP A 57 5.42 -0.58 15.13
N GLY A 58 6.06 0.23 14.29
CA GLY A 58 7.44 0.00 13.82
C GLY A 58 7.61 -1.12 12.79
N LYS A 59 6.53 -1.80 12.38
CA LYS A 59 6.56 -2.89 11.38
C LYS A 59 6.04 -2.41 10.03
N LYS A 60 6.68 -2.85 8.94
CA LYS A 60 6.27 -2.54 7.57
C LYS A 60 5.27 -3.57 7.06
N PHE A 61 4.23 -3.09 6.38
CA PHE A 61 3.20 -3.91 5.74
C PHE A 61 2.97 -3.46 4.30
N ALA A 62 2.96 -4.40 3.36
CA ALA A 62 2.49 -4.17 2.00
C ALA A 62 0.96 -4.20 1.98
N ARG A 63 0.34 -3.14 1.45
CA ARG A 63 -1.11 -3.05 1.27
C ARG A 63 -1.52 -3.53 -0.11
N PHE A 64 -2.59 -4.31 -0.17
CA PHE A 64 -3.23 -4.78 -1.41
C PHE A 64 -4.72 -4.49 -1.35
N GLU A 65 -5.28 -3.98 -2.44
CA GLU A 65 -6.74 -3.84 -2.59
C GLU A 65 -7.26 -5.04 -3.39
N VAL A 66 -8.23 -5.77 -2.83
CA VAL A 66 -8.83 -6.93 -3.50
C VAL A 66 -10.35 -6.89 -3.44
N THR A 67 -10.99 -7.44 -4.47
CA THR A 67 -12.42 -7.70 -4.50
C THR A 67 -12.66 -9.20 -4.29
N LEU A 68 -13.46 -9.56 -3.29
CA LEU A 68 -13.78 -10.96 -3.01
C LEU A 68 -14.70 -11.53 -4.09
N ILE A 69 -14.26 -12.61 -4.75
CA ILE A 69 -15.09 -13.35 -5.72
C ILE A 69 -15.75 -14.55 -5.06
N ARG A 70 -15.00 -15.27 -4.22
CA ARG A 70 -15.48 -16.45 -3.52
C ARG A 70 -14.61 -16.77 -2.32
N ALA A 71 -15.22 -17.00 -1.16
CA ALA A 71 -14.62 -17.71 -0.04
C ALA A 71 -15.23 -19.12 0.06
N ARG A 72 -14.43 -20.10 0.48
CA ARG A 72 -14.88 -21.48 0.74
C ARG A 72 -14.62 -21.82 2.20
N ALA A 73 -15.44 -22.72 2.76
CA ALA A 73 -15.34 -23.16 4.14
C ALA A 73 -13.97 -23.81 4.47
N ASN A 74 -13.26 -24.34 3.47
CA ASN A 74 -11.92 -24.91 3.62
C ASN A 74 -10.79 -23.86 3.58
N GLY A 75 -11.09 -22.57 3.73
CA GLY A 75 -10.10 -21.48 3.73
C GLY A 75 -9.60 -21.05 2.35
N LYS A 76 -10.01 -21.73 1.27
CA LYS A 76 -9.65 -21.33 -0.10
C LYS A 76 -10.45 -20.11 -0.55
N VAL A 77 -9.76 -19.04 -0.88
CA VAL A 77 -10.33 -17.77 -1.35
C VAL A 77 -9.92 -17.46 -2.79
N THR A 78 -10.85 -16.88 -3.54
CA THR A 78 -10.62 -16.34 -4.88
C THR A 78 -10.95 -14.86 -4.85
N VAL A 79 -10.01 -14.04 -5.30
CA VAL A 79 -10.13 -12.58 -5.31
C VAL A 79 -9.73 -12.00 -6.66
N GLN A 80 -10.19 -10.78 -6.94
CA GLN A 80 -9.61 -9.92 -7.97
C GLN A 80 -8.71 -8.89 -7.29
N MET A 81 -7.42 -8.94 -7.55
CA MET A 81 -6.44 -7.98 -7.03
C MET A 81 -6.33 -6.82 -8.01
N LYS A 82 -6.35 -5.59 -7.49
CA LYS A 82 -6.11 -4.40 -8.29
C LYS A 82 -4.61 -4.22 -8.49
N LEU A 83 -4.20 -4.00 -9.74
CA LEU A 83 -2.84 -3.60 -10.09
C LEU A 83 -2.73 -2.07 -10.05
N ARG A 84 -1.50 -1.56 -9.92
CA ARG A 84 -1.25 -0.09 -9.89
C ARG A 84 -1.67 0.63 -11.17
N ASP A 85 -1.73 -0.05 -12.31
CA ASP A 85 -2.24 0.50 -13.57
C ASP A 85 -3.79 0.58 -13.63
N GLY A 86 -4.47 0.12 -12.57
CA GLY A 86 -5.92 0.09 -12.46
C GLY A 86 -6.57 -1.18 -13.04
N SER A 87 -5.81 -2.03 -13.74
CA SER A 87 -6.29 -3.33 -14.19
C SER A 87 -6.50 -4.28 -12.99
N ARG A 88 -7.19 -5.39 -13.22
CA ARG A 88 -7.50 -6.38 -12.19
C ARG A 88 -7.12 -7.78 -12.64
N ILE A 89 -6.47 -8.52 -11.76
CA ILE A 89 -6.09 -9.92 -12.00
C ILE A 89 -6.74 -10.86 -10.99
N LYS A 90 -7.08 -12.07 -11.40
CA LYS A 90 -7.71 -13.05 -10.53
C LYS A 90 -6.64 -13.89 -9.83
N GLY A 91 -6.67 -13.93 -8.50
CA GLY A 91 -5.84 -14.80 -7.66
C GLY A 91 -6.67 -15.83 -6.92
N THR A 92 -6.07 -16.97 -6.56
CA THR A 92 -6.69 -17.95 -5.66
C THR A 92 -5.64 -18.53 -4.74
N PHE A 93 -5.91 -18.51 -3.43
CA PHE A 93 -4.98 -18.93 -2.39
C PHE A 93 -5.72 -19.45 -1.16
N PHE A 94 -5.01 -20.07 -0.24
CA PHE A 94 -5.53 -20.37 1.08
C PHE A 94 -5.25 -19.16 1.98
N ALA A 95 -6.30 -18.57 2.53
CA ALA A 95 -6.15 -17.46 3.45
C ALA A 95 -5.47 -17.98 4.73
N PRO A 96 -4.34 -17.38 5.16
CA PRO A 96 -3.72 -17.73 6.44
C PRO A 96 -4.74 -17.61 7.59
N SER A 97 -4.57 -18.44 8.62
CA SER A 97 -5.44 -18.39 9.80
C SER A 97 -5.36 -17.04 10.54
N ASP A 98 -4.24 -16.31 10.36
CA ASP A 98 -3.93 -15.03 10.97
C ASP A 98 -4.04 -13.83 10.01
N PHE A 99 -4.79 -13.99 8.92
CA PHE A 99 -4.90 -12.98 7.88
C PHE A 99 -5.57 -11.70 8.38
N GLN A 100 -4.83 -10.59 8.38
CA GLN A 100 -5.34 -9.27 8.77
C GLN A 100 -5.92 -8.54 7.55
N VAL A 101 -7.23 -8.35 7.56
CA VAL A 101 -7.98 -7.68 6.50
C VAL A 101 -8.67 -6.47 7.09
N TRP A 102 -8.59 -5.33 6.43
CA TRP A 102 -9.40 -4.16 6.74
C TRP A 102 -10.44 -3.97 5.65
N SER A 103 -11.72 -3.88 6.03
CA SER A 103 -12.74 -3.39 5.09
C SER A 103 -12.74 -1.87 5.05
N ASN A 104 -13.42 -1.32 4.04
CA ASN A 104 -13.78 0.11 4.01
C ASN A 104 -14.61 0.56 5.24
N SER A 105 -15.22 -0.36 5.99
CA SER A 105 -15.92 -0.06 7.25
C SER A 105 -15.01 -0.05 8.48
N GLY A 106 -13.70 -0.30 8.32
CA GLY A 106 -12.71 -0.29 9.41
C GLY A 106 -12.69 -1.57 10.25
N GLN A 107 -13.43 -2.62 9.85
CA GLN A 107 -13.39 -3.91 10.52
C GLN A 107 -12.10 -4.63 10.17
N THR A 108 -11.42 -5.16 11.19
CA THR A 108 -10.06 -5.70 11.08
C THR A 108 -9.95 -7.22 11.25
N THR A 109 -11.06 -7.84 11.67
CA THR A 109 -11.20 -9.28 11.92
C THR A 109 -12.49 -9.75 11.27
N PHE A 110 -12.39 -10.79 10.44
CA PHE A 110 -13.52 -11.39 9.76
C PHE A 110 -13.47 -12.91 9.89
N HIS A 111 -14.62 -13.52 10.14
CA HIS A 111 -14.82 -14.91 9.79
C HIS A 111 -15.12 -15.02 8.29
N MET A 112 -14.64 -16.08 7.62
CA MET A 112 -14.82 -16.23 6.17
C MET A 112 -16.29 -16.25 5.71
N ASN A 113 -17.21 -16.59 6.60
CA ASN A 113 -18.66 -16.57 6.36
C ASN A 113 -19.29 -15.17 6.48
N GLU A 114 -18.58 -14.18 7.03
CA GLU A 114 -19.03 -12.79 7.13
C GLU A 114 -18.74 -12.01 5.85
N LEU A 115 -17.78 -12.48 5.04
CA LEU A 115 -17.40 -11.84 3.80
C LEU A 115 -18.39 -12.17 2.68
N ALA A 116 -18.97 -11.12 2.08
CA ALA A 116 -19.85 -11.24 0.94
C ALA A 116 -19.07 -11.15 -0.38
N ARG A 117 -19.59 -11.82 -1.41
CA ARG A 117 -19.07 -11.62 -2.77
C ARG A 117 -19.21 -10.14 -3.14
N GLY A 118 -18.15 -9.56 -3.69
CA GLY A 118 -18.10 -8.17 -4.10
C GLY A 118 -17.47 -7.24 -3.06
N ASP A 119 -17.24 -7.72 -1.83
CA ASP A 119 -16.55 -6.93 -0.81
C ASP A 119 -15.17 -6.50 -1.29
N ILE A 120 -14.87 -5.22 -1.09
CA ILE A 120 -13.56 -4.63 -1.33
C ILE A 120 -12.81 -4.60 -0.01
N LEU A 121 -11.64 -5.22 -0.01
CA LEU A 121 -10.83 -5.50 1.17
C LEU A 121 -9.42 -4.97 0.97
N ASP A 122 -8.92 -4.23 1.95
CA ASP A 122 -7.50 -3.91 2.08
C ASP A 122 -6.80 -5.00 2.90
N ILE A 123 -5.85 -5.67 2.27
CA ILE A 123 -5.04 -6.70 2.90
C ILE A 123 -3.69 -6.09 3.26
N TYR A 124 -3.25 -6.33 4.49
CA TYR A 124 -1.93 -5.90 4.97
C TYR A 124 -1.05 -7.12 5.25
N ILE A 125 -0.04 -7.31 4.41
CA ILE A 125 0.91 -8.40 4.55
C ILE A 125 2.19 -7.85 5.18
N PRO A 126 2.68 -8.40 6.30
CA PRO A 126 3.98 -8.02 6.85
C PRO A 126 5.07 -8.19 5.78
N GLN A 127 5.88 -7.15 5.56
CA GLN A 127 6.96 -7.18 4.56
C GLN A 127 7.89 -8.37 4.78
N SER A 128 8.19 -8.71 6.05
CA SER A 128 9.02 -9.86 6.40
C SER A 128 8.49 -11.20 5.91
N ARG A 129 7.16 -11.40 5.75
CA ARG A 129 6.62 -12.65 5.20
C ARG A 129 6.88 -12.78 3.69
N ILE A 130 6.90 -11.66 2.99
CA ILE A 130 7.22 -11.60 1.56
C ILE A 130 8.71 -11.91 1.39
N GLU A 131 9.56 -11.23 2.16
CA GLU A 131 11.02 -11.36 2.09
C GLU A 131 11.52 -12.74 2.56
N ASN A 132 10.79 -13.39 3.49
CA ASN A 132 11.07 -14.75 3.94
C ASN A 132 10.33 -15.83 3.11
N ALA A 133 9.57 -15.44 2.09
CA ALA A 133 8.78 -16.33 1.23
C ALA A 133 7.78 -17.24 1.99
N THR A 134 7.14 -16.73 3.04
CA THR A 134 6.21 -17.48 3.90
C THR A 134 4.74 -17.09 3.67
N LEU A 135 4.36 -16.73 2.43
CA LEU A 135 2.97 -16.39 2.08
C LEU A 135 2.15 -17.65 1.79
N GLY A 136 1.14 -17.89 2.63
CA GLY A 136 0.30 -19.07 2.62
C GLY A 136 0.83 -20.11 3.60
N GLU A 137 0.05 -20.42 4.62
CA GLU A 137 0.21 -21.71 5.29
C GLU A 137 -0.12 -22.77 4.24
N ASP A 138 0.84 -23.66 3.94
CA ASP A 138 0.55 -24.93 3.30
C ASP A 138 -0.27 -25.74 4.31
N SER A 139 -1.57 -25.43 4.42
CA SER A 139 -2.49 -26.28 5.16
C SER A 139 -2.64 -27.58 4.35
N ALA A 140 -1.98 -28.61 4.87
CA ALA A 140 -2.11 -30.01 4.47
C ALA A 140 -3.58 -30.48 4.38
#